data_AF-A0A0C5CKX6-F1
#
_entry.id   AF-A0A0C5CKX6-F1
#
_cell.length_a   1.000
_cell.length_b   1.000
_cell.length_c   1.000
_cell.angle_alpha   90.00
_cell.angle_beta   90.00
_cell.angle_gamma   90.00
#
_symmetry.space_group_name_H-M   'P 1'
#
loop_
_entity.id
_entity.type
_entity.pdbx_description
1 polymer ?
#
loop_
_entity_poly.entity_id
_entity_poly.type
_entity_poly.pdbx_seq_one_letter_code
_entity_poly.pdbx_strand_id
1 'polypeptide(L)' 'INYPFEKGPLSPRFRGEHALRRYPTGEERCIACKLCEAVCPAQAITIEAEEREDGSRRTT' A
#
# COMPACT_ATOMS: atom_id res chain seq x y z
N ILE A 1 -15.88 16.30 -21.96
CA ILE A 1 -14.72 15.38 -21.88
C ILE A 1 -15.03 14.21 -22.79
N ASN A 2 -14.25 14.03 -23.84
CA ASN A 2 -14.38 12.90 -24.76
C ASN A 2 -13.61 11.68 -24.21
N TYR A 3 -14.16 11.01 -23.18
CA TYR A 3 -13.56 9.78 -22.66
C TYR A 3 -13.62 8.68 -23.73
N PRO A 4 -12.54 7.92 -23.99
CA PRO A 4 -11.30 7.78 -23.20
C PRO A 4 -10.12 8.69 -23.59
N PHE A 5 -10.26 9.50 -24.65
CA PHE A 5 -9.20 10.36 -25.18
C PHE A 5 -8.88 11.54 -24.25
N GLU A 6 -9.87 12.00 -23.50
CA GLU A 6 -9.73 13.02 -22.48
C GLU A 6 -10.13 12.45 -21.12
N LYS A 7 -9.31 12.70 -20.08
CA LYS A 7 -9.61 12.30 -18.69
C LYS A 7 -10.07 13.51 -17.90
N GLY A 8 -10.95 13.29 -16.91
CA GLY A 8 -11.33 14.33 -15.97
C GLY A 8 -10.14 14.78 -15.10
N PRO A 9 -10.13 16.04 -14.64
CA PRO A 9 -9.10 16.51 -13.72
C PRO A 9 -9.23 15.77 -12.38
N LEU A 10 -8.14 15.15 -11.93
CA LEU A 10 -8.08 14.46 -10.65
C LEU A 10 -7.32 15.31 -9.63
N SER A 11 -7.89 15.46 -8.44
CA SER A 11 -7.20 16.15 -7.35
C SER A 11 -6.02 15.31 -6.85
N PRO A 12 -4.97 15.93 -6.27
CA PRO A 12 -3.88 15.19 -5.63
C PRO A 12 -4.33 14.30 -4.45
N ARG A 13 -5.54 14.50 -3.91
CA ARG A 13 -6.13 13.72 -2.81
C ARG A 13 -7.07 12.60 -3.28
N PHE A 14 -7.12 12.35 -4.59
CA PHE A 14 -7.94 11.29 -5.14
C PHE A 14 -7.55 9.93 -4.57
N ARG A 15 -8.52 9.17 -4.05
CA ARG A 15 -8.33 7.82 -3.51
C ARG A 15 -8.56 6.80 -4.64
N GLY A 16 -7.50 6.47 -5.35
CA GLY A 16 -7.49 5.48 -6.42
C GLY A 16 -7.03 4.10 -5.96
N GLU A 17 -6.28 3.42 -6.82
CA GLU A 17 -5.69 2.12 -6.52
C GLU A 17 -4.68 2.21 -5.36
N HIS A 18 -4.73 1.21 -4.47
CA HIS A 18 -3.80 1.12 -3.34
C HIS A 18 -2.43 0.66 -3.84
N ALA A 19 -1.35 1.29 -3.38
CA ALA A 19 0.01 0.96 -3.79
C ALA A 19 0.95 0.85 -2.58
N LEU A 20 1.77 -0.21 -2.56
CA LEU A 20 2.78 -0.41 -1.54
C LEU A 20 4.04 0.38 -1.90
N ARG A 21 4.38 1.38 -1.07
CA ARG A 21 5.48 2.31 -1.34
C ARG A 21 6.82 1.76 -0.88
N ARG A 22 7.89 2.21 -1.56
CA ARG A 22 9.30 1.93 -1.20
C ARG A 22 10.00 3.18 -0.67
N TYR A 23 11.08 2.99 0.07
CA TYR A 23 12.06 4.02 0.39
C TYR A 23 12.93 4.33 -0.84
N PRO A 24 13.62 5.48 -0.89
CA PRO A 24 14.57 5.80 -1.96
C PRO A 24 15.71 4.77 -2.10
N THR A 25 16.02 4.04 -1.03
CA THR A 25 16.98 2.92 -1.01
C THR A 25 16.47 1.65 -1.71
N GLY A 26 15.20 1.61 -2.11
CA GLY A 26 14.56 0.46 -2.76
C GLY A 26 13.84 -0.49 -1.80
N GLU A 27 14.07 -0.37 -0.49
CA GLU A 27 13.39 -1.18 0.53
C GLU A 27 11.90 -0.84 0.62
N GLU A 28 11.05 -1.82 0.88
CA GLU A 28 9.63 -1.60 1.15
C GLU A 28 9.38 -0.81 2.43
N ARG A 29 8.34 0.04 2.45
CA ARG A 29 7.96 0.79 3.66
C ARG A 29 7.08 0.00 4.62
N CYS A 30 6.51 -1.11 4.16
CA CYS A 30 5.68 -1.96 5.00
C CYS A 30 6.56 -2.69 6.03
N ILE A 31 6.24 -2.54 7.31
CA ILE A 31 6.94 -3.23 8.41
C ILE A 31 6.10 -4.35 9.03
N ALA A 32 5.08 -4.82 8.30
CA ALA A 32 4.14 -5.84 8.74
C ALA A 32 3.47 -5.56 10.12
N CYS A 33 3.14 -4.30 10.41
CA CYS A 33 2.54 -3.90 11.70
C CYS A 33 1.05 -4.25 11.86
N LYS A 34 0.38 -4.71 10.79
CA LYS A 34 -1.06 -5.06 10.76
C LYS A 34 -2.05 -3.92 11.09
N LEU A 35 -1.59 -2.67 11.19
CA LEU A 35 -2.46 -1.52 11.46
C LEU A 35 -3.48 -1.26 10.34
N CYS A 36 -3.07 -1.41 9.08
CA CYS A 36 -3.96 -1.22 7.93
C CYS A 36 -4.99 -2.34 7.77
N GLU A 37 -4.63 -3.57 8.13
CA GLU A 37 -5.56 -4.71 8.22
C GLU A 37 -6.57 -4.49 9.35
N ALA A 38 -6.11 -4.08 10.54
CA ALA A 38 -6.97 -3.85 11.71
C ALA A 38 -7.97 -2.70 11.52
N VAL A 39 -7.56 -1.61 10.85
CA VAL A 39 -8.45 -0.47 10.58
C VAL A 39 -9.37 -0.69 9.38
N CYS A 40 -9.15 -1.74 8.58
CA CYS A 40 -9.93 -1.97 7.37
C CYS A 40 -11.38 -2.38 7.71
N PRO A 41 -12.39 -1.55 7.41
CA PRO A 41 -13.77 -1.87 7.77
C PRO A 41 -14.35 -3.03 6.96
N ALA A 42 -13.82 -3.25 5.75
CA ALA A 42 -14.25 -4.32 4.84
C ALA A 42 -13.40 -5.59 4.96
N GLN A 43 -12.40 -5.61 5.85
CA GLN A 43 -11.46 -6.73 6.00
C GLN A 43 -10.82 -7.18 4.66
N ALA A 44 -10.49 -6.21 3.79
CA ALA A 44 -9.99 -6.48 2.44
C ALA A 44 -8.47 -6.73 2.36
N ILE A 45 -7.76 -6.67 3.49
CA ILE A 45 -6.30 -6.78 3.57
C ILE A 45 -5.99 -7.91 4.54
N THR A 46 -5.13 -8.84 4.13
CA THR A 46 -4.59 -9.91 4.98
C THR A 46 -3.07 -9.81 4.97
N ILE A 47 -2.43 -9.80 6.15
CA ILE A 47 -0.97 -9.64 6.27
C ILE A 47 -0.34 -10.82 7.01
N GLU A 48 0.51 -11.54 6.29
CA GLU A 48 1.43 -12.54 6.83
C GLU A 48 2.83 -11.93 6.97
N ALA A 49 3.56 -12.33 8.01
CA ALA A 49 4.83 -11.71 8.37
C ALA A 49 5.85 -12.76 8.78
N GLU A 50 7.07 -12.62 8.27
CA GLU A 50 8.23 -13.41 8.64
C GLU A 50 9.36 -12.50 9.16
N GLU A 51 10.21 -13.06 10.01
CA GLU A 51 11.42 -12.40 10.49
C GLU A 51 12.55 -12.59 9.46
N ARG A 52 13.11 -11.48 8.97
CA ARG A 52 14.32 -11.50 8.14
C ARG A 52 15.56 -11.63 9.03
N GLU A 53 16.68 -12.00 8.41
CA GLU A 53 17.99 -12.16 9.07
C GLU A 53 18.44 -10.90 9.83
N ASP A 54 18.00 -9.72 9.39
CA ASP A 54 18.28 -8.41 10.02
C ASP A 54 17.45 -8.15 11.30
N GLY A 55 16.64 -9.12 11.76
CA GLY A 55 15.75 -8.99 12.92
C GLY A 55 14.50 -8.12 12.66
N SER A 56 14.27 -7.70 11.41
CA SER A 56 13.08 -6.93 11.02
C SER A 56 11.96 -7.85 10.55
N ARG A 57 10.71 -7.53 10.93
CA ARG A 57 9.51 -8.22 10.44
C ARG A 57 9.02 -7.59 9.15
N ARG A 58 8.79 -8.42 8.15
CA ARG A 58 8.42 -7.99 6.79
C ARG A 58 7.39 -8.96 6.20
N THR A 59 6.66 -8.48 5.20
CA THR A 59 5.67 -9.31 4.50
C THR A 59 6.38 -10.35 3.63
N THR A 60 5.83 -11.56 3.64
CA THR A 60 6.24 -12.69 2.79
C THR A 60 5.78 -12.52 1.35
#